data_AF-R9KPE6-F1
#
_entry.id   AF-R9KPE6-F1
#
_cell.length_a   1.000
_cell.length_b   1.000
_cell.length_c   1.000
_cell.angle_alpha   90.00
_cell.angle_beta   90.00
_cell.angle_gamma   90.00
#
_symmetry.space_group_name_H-M   'P 1'
#
loop_
_entity.id
_entity.type
_entity.pdbx_description
1 polymer ?
#
loop_
_entity_poly.entity_id
_entity_poly.type
_entity_poly.pdbx_seq_one_letter_code
_entity_poly.pdbx_strand_id
1 'polypeptide(L)'
;MSVIYGTEWIRSPVCGSKTRDKIREDTVLKNYPLYWPKCKQETLIEVTNLQITVITEPDLFLKFGGFFMFFFRAVIYLLMQHRIRT
;
A
#
# COMPACT_ATOMS: atom_id res chain seq x y z
N MET A 1 10.93 8.27 34.76
CA MET A 1 10.42 9.02 33.60
C MET A 1 9.48 8.10 32.83
N SER A 2 8.18 8.10 33.13
CA SER A 2 7.21 7.33 32.33
C SER A 2 6.94 8.11 31.06
N VAL A 3 7.51 7.68 29.93
CA VAL A 3 7.20 8.28 28.63
C VAL A 3 5.76 7.93 28.30
N ILE A 4 4.90 8.95 28.22
CA ILE A 4 3.51 8.80 27.77
C ILE A 4 3.55 8.84 26.25
N TYR A 5 3.24 7.70 25.62
CA TYR A 5 3.14 7.60 24.16
C TYR A 5 1.67 7.68 23.75
N GLY A 6 1.35 8.50 22.75
CA GLY A 6 0.04 8.53 22.13
C GLY A 6 -0.33 7.18 21.50
N THR A 7 -1.59 6.78 21.63
CA THR A 7 -2.15 5.58 20.97
C THR A 7 -3.28 5.97 20.04
N GLU A 8 -3.21 5.55 18.78
CA GLU A 8 -4.29 5.75 17.81
C GLU A 8 -4.76 4.42 17.21
N TRP A 9 -5.97 4.46 16.68
CA TRP A 9 -6.56 3.31 15.99
C TRP A 9 -6.36 3.47 14.49
N ILE A 10 -5.94 2.40 13.82
CA ILE A 10 -5.85 2.42 12.36
C ILE A 10 -7.27 2.56 11.78
N ARG A 11 -7.43 3.46 10.83
CA ARG A 11 -8.68 3.67 10.08
C ARG A 11 -8.49 3.26 8.64
N SER A 12 -9.51 2.63 8.07
CA SER A 12 -9.49 2.24 6.66
C SER A 12 -9.53 3.49 5.76
N PRO A 13 -8.65 3.60 4.75
CA PRO A 13 -8.70 4.68 3.77
C PRO A 13 -9.90 4.54 2.82
N VAL A 14 -10.42 3.32 2.65
CA VAL A 14 -11.54 3.03 1.73
C VAL A 14 -12.88 3.31 2.41
N CYS A 15 -13.10 2.72 3.59
CA CYS A 15 -14.39 2.77 4.28
C CYS A 15 -14.42 3.69 5.53
N GLY A 16 -13.30 4.33 5.91
CA GLY A 16 -13.19 5.17 7.11
C GLY A 16 -13.35 4.41 8.44
N SER A 17 -13.55 3.10 8.37
CA SER A 17 -13.89 2.27 9.52
C SER A 17 -12.67 1.98 10.38
N LYS A 18 -12.88 2.03 11.68
CA LYS A 18 -11.89 1.70 12.70
C LYS A 18 -11.54 0.20 12.67
N THR A 19 -10.25 -0.14 12.73
CA THR A 19 -9.79 -1.52 12.89
C THR A 19 -9.71 -1.93 14.36
N ARG A 20 -9.40 -3.21 14.61
CA ARG A 20 -9.07 -3.71 15.94
C ARG A 20 -7.62 -3.43 16.35
N ASP A 21 -6.80 -2.97 15.41
CA ASP A 21 -5.38 -2.75 15.62
C ASP A 21 -5.12 -1.32 16.09
N LYS A 22 -4.44 -1.20 17.23
CA LYS A 22 -3.93 0.06 17.76
C LYS A 22 -2.46 0.19 17.42
N ILE A 23 -2.06 1.40 17.05
CA ILE A 23 -0.67 1.76 16.86
C ILE A 23 -0.25 2.78 17.92
N ARG A 24 1.01 2.69 18.33
CA ARG A 24 1.65 3.64 19.24
C ARG A 24 2.63 4.50 18.45
N GLU A 25 3.03 5.63 19.00
CA GLU A 25 3.99 6.54 18.36
C GLU A 25 5.33 5.86 18.00
N ASP A 26 5.78 4.91 18.81
CA ASP A 26 7.01 4.15 18.62
C ASP A 26 6.86 2.93 17.69
N THR A 27 5.64 2.66 17.20
CA THR A 27 5.38 1.50 16.34
C THR A 27 5.82 1.79 14.91
N VAL A 28 6.69 0.94 14.38
CA VAL A 28 7.07 0.94 12.95
C VAL A 28 6.60 -0.35 12.30
N LEU A 29 5.69 -0.24 11.32
CA LEU A 29 5.24 -1.35 10.49
C LEU A 29 5.75 -1.13 9.07
N LYS A 30 6.33 -2.16 8.45
CA LYS A 30 6.81 -2.13 7.07
C LYS A 30 6.22 -3.30 6.30
N ASN A 31 5.70 -3.05 5.11
CA ASN A 31 5.08 -4.08 4.25
C ASN A 31 4.10 -4.98 5.03
N TYR A 32 3.33 -4.39 5.93
CA TYR A 32 2.47 -5.15 6.83
C TYR A 32 1.12 -5.41 6.15
N PRO A 33 0.74 -6.69 5.91
CA PRO A 33 -0.57 -7.01 5.36
C PRO A 33 -1.66 -6.76 6.42
N LEU A 34 -2.57 -5.85 6.14
CA LEU A 34 -3.73 -5.56 6.98
C LEU A 34 -5.02 -5.92 6.25
N TYR A 35 -5.78 -6.84 6.85
CA TYR A 35 -7.09 -7.23 6.34
C TYR A 35 -8.20 -6.31 6.88
N TRP A 36 -9.03 -5.80 5.97
CA TRP A 36 -10.16 -4.94 6.30
C TRP A 36 -11.47 -5.74 6.27
N PRO A 37 -12.09 -6.06 7.42
CA PRO A 37 -13.28 -6.92 7.45
C PRO A 37 -14.51 -6.30 6.78
N LYS A 38 -14.67 -4.96 6.83
CA LYS A 38 -15.79 -4.28 6.18
C LYS A 38 -15.62 -4.17 4.67
N CYS A 39 -14.41 -3.83 4.25
CA CYS A 39 -14.06 -3.66 2.85
C CYS A 39 -13.71 -5.02 2.17
N LYS A 40 -13.58 -6.11 2.94
CA LYS A 40 -13.23 -7.48 2.51
C LYS A 40 -12.00 -7.56 1.61
N GLN A 41 -11.02 -6.69 1.87
CA GLN A 41 -9.79 -6.57 1.10
C GLN A 41 -8.60 -6.58 2.05
N GLU A 42 -7.47 -7.02 1.54
CA GLU A 42 -6.18 -6.95 2.21
C GLU A 42 -5.34 -5.87 1.53
N THR A 43 -4.67 -5.03 2.33
CA THR A 43 -3.77 -4.00 1.81
C THR A 43 -2.46 -4.04 2.57
N LEU A 44 -1.36 -3.82 1.86
CA LEU A 44 -0.08 -3.58 2.50
C LEU A 44 -0.05 -2.16 3.05
N ILE A 45 0.34 -2.02 4.32
CA ILE A 45 0.49 -0.73 4.98
C ILE A 45 1.91 -0.57 5.53
N GLU A 46 2.35 0.67 5.58
CA GLU A 46 3.52 1.11 6.34
C GLU A 46 3.06 2.12 7.38
N VAL A 47 3.62 2.02 8.59
CA VAL A 47 3.28 2.90 9.71
C VAL A 47 4.57 3.44 10.31
N THR A 48 4.66 4.75 10.42
CA THR A 48 5.78 5.45 11.06
C THR A 48 5.27 6.69 11.79
N ASN A 49 5.57 6.84 13.09
CA ASN A 49 5.14 7.99 13.90
C ASN A 49 3.63 8.27 13.81
N LEU A 50 2.78 7.24 13.97
CA LEU A 50 1.32 7.27 13.79
C LEU A 50 0.81 7.59 12.37
N GLN A 51 1.68 7.89 11.41
CA GLN A 51 1.28 8.07 10.01
C GLN A 51 1.13 6.72 9.33
N ILE A 52 -0.03 6.49 8.72
CA ILE A 52 -0.34 5.27 7.98
C ILE A 52 -0.24 5.58 6.49
N THR A 53 0.65 4.88 5.79
CA THR A 53 0.77 4.91 4.33
C THR A 53 0.28 3.58 3.76
N VAL A 54 -0.57 3.66 2.74
CA VAL A 54 -1.01 2.47 2.01
C VAL A 54 0.02 2.23 0.92
N ILE A 55 0.56 1.02 0.86
CA ILE A 55 1.47 0.63 -0.21
C ILE A 55 0.61 0.09 -1.34
N THR A 56 0.45 0.88 -2.40
CA THR A 56 -0.17 0.42 -3.64
C THR A 56 0.90 0.11 -4.69
N GLU A 57 0.64 -0.82 -5.62
CA GLU A 57 1.52 -1.10 -6.77
C GLU A 57 2.08 0.16 -7.47
N PRO A 58 1.29 1.23 -7.72
CA PRO A 58 1.83 2.46 -8.31
C PRO A 58 2.83 3.22 -7.40
N ASP A 59 2.77 3.08 -6.08
CA ASP A 59 3.76 3.68 -5.15
C ASP A 59 5.10 2.96 -5.20
N LEU A 60 5.08 1.63 -5.36
CA LEU A 60 6.29 0.85 -5.62
C LEU A 60 6.89 1.25 -6.98
N PHE A 61 6.04 1.41 -7.99
CA PHE A 61 6.42 1.82 -9.33
C PHE A 61 7.08 3.21 -9.39
N LEU A 62 6.55 4.19 -8.64
CA LEU A 62 7.14 5.54 -8.52
C LEU A 62 8.49 5.53 -7.80
N LYS A 63 8.64 4.70 -6.75
CA LYS A 63 9.91 4.60 -5.99
C LYS A 63 11.04 3.89 -6.75
N PHE A 64 10.72 2.94 -7.62
CA PHE A 64 11.72 2.12 -8.33
C PHE A 64 12.02 2.54 -9.77
N GLY A 65 11.49 3.69 -10.22
CA GLY A 65 11.82 4.27 -11.51
C GLY A 65 10.88 3.80 -12.62
N GLY A 66 9.97 4.69 -13.02
CA GLY A 66 8.92 4.41 -14.00
C GLY A 66 9.37 4.00 -15.40
N PHE A 67 10.68 3.97 -15.67
CA PHE A 67 11.26 3.64 -16.96
C PHE A 67 11.00 2.18 -17.38
N PHE A 68 10.96 1.24 -16.43
CA PHE A 68 10.82 -0.19 -16.75
C PHE A 68 9.44 -0.56 -17.30
N MET A 69 8.36 0.10 -16.84
CA MET A 69 6.99 -0.22 -17.30
C MET A 69 6.67 0.37 -18.66
N PHE A 70 7.32 1.46 -19.11
CA PHE A 70 7.17 1.91 -20.50
C PHE A 70 7.64 0.81 -21.47
N PHE A 71 8.73 0.13 -21.15
CA PHE A 71 9.20 -1.00 -21.94
C PHE A 71 8.23 -2.18 -21.87
N PHE A 72 7.79 -2.61 -20.69
CA PHE A 72 6.87 -3.75 -20.60
C PHE A 72 5.50 -3.46 -21.22
N ARG A 73 4.94 -2.26 -21.04
CA ARG A 73 3.66 -1.87 -21.64
C ARG A 73 3.78 -1.74 -23.17
N ALA A 74 4.90 -1.21 -23.68
CA ALA A 74 5.18 -1.19 -25.11
C ALA A 74 5.35 -2.60 -25.68
N VAL A 75 6.07 -3.49 -24.99
CA VAL A 75 6.27 -4.89 -25.42
C VAL A 75 4.96 -5.65 -25.40
N ILE A 76 4.14 -5.55 -24.34
CA ILE A 76 2.81 -6.17 -24.28
C ILE A 76 1.92 -5.64 -25.41
N TYR A 77 1.89 -4.32 -25.64
CA TYR A 77 1.09 -3.72 -26.71
C TYR A 77 1.55 -4.15 -28.11
N LEU A 78 2.87 -4.22 -28.35
CA LEU A 78 3.45 -4.72 -29.60
C LEU A 78 3.18 -6.21 -29.79
N LEU A 79 3.28 -7.03 -28.75
CA LEU A 79 2.93 -8.46 -28.81
C LEU A 79 1.43 -8.66 -29.05
N MET A 80 0.57 -7.81 -28.50
CA MET A 80 -0.86 -7.81 -28.78
C MET A 80 -1.16 -7.36 -30.22
N GLN A 81 -0.44 -6.37 -30.77
CA GLN A 81 -0.58 -5.96 -32.17
C GLN A 81 -0.05 -7.01 -33.15
N HIS A 82 1.01 -7.75 -32.80
CA HIS A 82 1.55 -8.83 -33.63
C HIS A 82 0.61 -10.04 -33.70
N ARG A 83 -0.12 -10.33 -32.61
CA ARG A 83 -1.13 -11.42 -32.56
C ARG A 83 -2.40 -11.10 -33.38
N ILE A 84 -2.68 -9.83 -33.68
CA ILE A 84 -3.83 -9.42 -34.49
C ILE A 84 -3.50 -9.40 -35.99
N ARG A 85 -2.21 -9.40 -36.36
CA ARG A 85 -1.74 -9.22 -37.75
C ARG A 85 -1.23 -10.51 -38.42
N THR A 86 -1.14 -11.62 -37.69
CA THR A 86 -0.99 -13.00 -38.19
C THR A 86 -2.35 -13.69 -38.13
#